data_AF-A0A7S0H924-F1
#
_entry.id   AF-A0A7S0H924-F1
#
_cell.length_a   1.000
_cell.length_b   1.000
_cell.length_c   1.000
_cell.angle_alpha   90.00
_cell.angle_beta   90.00
_cell.angle_gamma   90.00
#
_symmetry.space_group_name_H-M   'P 1'
#
loop_
_entity.id
_entity.type
_entity.pdbx_description
1 polymer ?
#
loop_
_entity_poly.entity_id
_entity_poly.type
_entity_poly.pdbx_seq_one_letter_code
_entity_poly.pdbx_strand_id
1 'polypeptide(L)'
;MAEMFAGLIYRPPRKEYKVSDLGPNRYIVKGQMCMREDVEITSRRNLVLRCSLYLPVMKETMKVTQPLPCVVYLHGNSGSRIDADDVVDSFLVEQISVFTVDFGGCG
;
A
#
# COMPACT_ATOMS: atom_id res chain seq x y z
N MET A 1 -17.42 -22.24 -20.91
CA MET A 1 -15.98 -21.91 -20.81
C MET A 1 -15.72 -20.43 -21.04
N ALA A 2 -16.19 -19.81 -22.14
CA ALA A 2 -16.00 -18.38 -22.39
C ALA A 2 -16.56 -17.46 -21.29
N GLU A 3 -17.74 -17.77 -20.74
CA GLU A 3 -18.31 -16.99 -19.63
C GLU A 3 -17.47 -17.06 -18.34
N MET A 4 -16.83 -18.20 -18.08
CA MET A 4 -15.94 -18.38 -16.93
C MET A 4 -14.72 -17.46 -17.04
N PHE A 5 -14.13 -17.36 -18.23
CA PHE A 5 -13.00 -16.45 -18.49
C PHE A 5 -13.41 -14.98 -18.52
N ALA A 6 -14.58 -14.67 -19.08
CA ALA A 6 -15.12 -13.31 -19.03
C ALA A 6 -15.32 -12.86 -17.58
N GLY A 7 -15.79 -13.74 -16.69
CA GLY A 7 -15.97 -13.48 -15.26
C GLY A 7 -14.70 -12.95 -14.59
N LEU A 8 -13.53 -13.43 -14.97
CA LEU A 8 -12.23 -12.96 -14.46
C LEU A 8 -11.88 -11.52 -14.89
N ILE A 9 -12.58 -10.96 -15.87
CA ILE A 9 -12.37 -9.59 -16.34
C ILE A 9 -13.37 -8.63 -15.68
N TYR A 10 -14.66 -8.97 -15.67
CA TYR A 10 -15.71 -8.04 -15.19
C TYR A 10 -16.14 -8.24 -13.73
N ARG A 11 -15.92 -9.43 -13.14
CA ARG A 11 -16.16 -9.74 -11.72
C ARG A 11 -15.10 -10.73 -11.19
N PRO A 12 -13.80 -10.41 -11.27
CA PRO A 12 -12.82 -11.30 -10.71
C PRO A 12 -13.06 -11.49 -9.20
N PRO A 13 -12.77 -12.67 -8.65
CA PRO A 13 -12.81 -12.87 -7.22
C PRO A 13 -11.89 -11.85 -6.55
N ARG A 14 -12.32 -11.31 -5.41
CA ARG A 14 -11.50 -10.36 -4.65
C ARG A 14 -10.39 -11.10 -3.92
N LYS A 15 -9.23 -10.46 -3.83
CA LYS A 15 -8.10 -10.98 -3.06
C LYS A 15 -8.36 -10.80 -1.56
N GLU A 16 -8.65 -11.89 -0.88
CA GLU A 16 -8.71 -11.90 0.59
C GLU A 16 -7.29 -11.98 1.16
N TYR A 17 -7.01 -11.17 2.17
CA TYR A 17 -5.73 -11.17 2.87
C TYR A 17 -5.91 -10.68 4.31
N LYS A 18 -4.95 -11.01 5.17
CA LYS A 18 -4.85 -10.54 6.56
C LYS A 18 -3.90 -9.37 6.63
N VAL A 19 -4.07 -8.50 7.62
CA VAL A 19 -3.13 -7.38 7.87
C VAL A 19 -1.69 -7.89 8.08
N SER A 20 -1.52 -9.10 8.62
CA SER A 20 -0.22 -9.76 8.75
C SER A 20 0.48 -10.03 7.42
N ASP A 21 -0.29 -10.18 6.34
CA ASP A 21 0.23 -10.52 5.01
C ASP A 21 0.92 -9.31 4.36
N LEU A 22 0.68 -8.10 4.86
CA LEU A 22 1.43 -6.89 4.50
C LEU A 22 2.84 -6.87 5.10
N GLY A 23 3.19 -7.85 5.93
CA GLY A 23 4.44 -7.89 6.66
C GLY A 23 4.45 -7.02 7.93
N PRO A 24 5.61 -6.89 8.58
CA PRO A 24 5.75 -6.15 9.83
C PRO A 24 5.67 -4.63 9.62
N ASN A 25 5.22 -3.90 10.65
CA ASN A 25 5.17 -2.43 10.61
C ASN A 25 6.56 -1.77 10.63
N ARG A 26 7.63 -2.53 10.89
CA ARG A 26 9.01 -2.06 10.94
C ARG A 26 9.91 -3.14 10.35
N TYR A 27 10.70 -2.78 9.34
CA TYR A 27 11.57 -3.70 8.61
C TYR A 27 12.76 -2.99 7.98
N ILE A 28 13.74 -3.75 7.51
CA ILE A 28 14.95 -3.22 6.87
C ILE A 28 14.94 -3.62 5.40
N VAL A 29 15.09 -2.64 4.50
CA VAL A 29 15.22 -2.83 3.05
C VAL A 29 16.59 -2.32 2.62
N LYS A 30 17.47 -3.20 2.14
CA LYS A 30 18.83 -2.82 1.68
C LYS A 30 19.60 -1.92 2.67
N GLY A 31 19.44 -2.15 3.97
CA GLY A 31 20.09 -1.36 5.03
C GLY A 31 19.36 -0.07 5.44
N GLN A 32 18.26 0.30 4.77
CA GLN A 32 17.36 1.37 5.16
C GLN A 32 16.30 0.81 6.12
N MET A 33 16.19 1.38 7.32
CA MET A 33 15.10 1.07 8.23
C MET A 33 13.81 1.73 7.71
N CYS A 34 12.72 0.99 7.61
CA CYS A 34 11.44 1.44 7.08
C CYS A 34 10.33 1.17 8.09
N MET A 35 9.24 1.93 8.00
CA MET A 35 8.03 1.67 8.78
C MET A 35 6.76 1.77 7.95
N ARG A 36 5.72 1.05 8.39
CA ARG A 36 4.35 1.14 7.90
C ARG A 36 3.44 1.64 9.01
N GLU A 37 2.60 2.61 8.67
CA GLU A 37 1.48 3.06 9.50
C GLU A 37 0.17 2.78 8.76
N ASP A 38 -0.73 2.02 9.39
CA ASP A 38 -2.04 1.70 8.83
C ASP A 38 -3.08 2.74 9.28
N VAL A 39 -3.91 3.22 8.36
CA VAL A 39 -4.92 4.25 8.60
C VAL A 39 -6.23 3.92 7.89
N GLU A 40 -7.35 4.18 8.55
CA GLU A 40 -8.68 4.10 7.94
C GLU A 40 -9.19 5.49 7.60
N ILE A 41 -9.64 5.67 6.36
CA ILE A 41 -10.20 6.93 5.87
C ILE A 41 -11.66 6.71 5.46
N THR A 42 -12.56 7.50 6.03
CA THR A 42 -13.97 7.47 5.62
C THR A 42 -14.18 8.36 4.41
N SER A 43 -14.61 7.78 3.29
CA SER A 43 -14.93 8.51 2.07
C SER A 43 -16.23 9.32 2.20
N ARG A 44 -16.47 10.25 1.27
CA ARG A 44 -17.74 11.02 1.18
C ARG A 44 -19.00 10.16 1.05
N ARG A 45 -18.86 8.91 0.64
CA ARG A 45 -19.96 7.93 0.52
C ARG A 45 -20.08 7.02 1.75
N ASN A 46 -19.43 7.38 2.87
CA ASN A 46 -19.38 6.60 4.11
C ASN A 46 -18.79 5.18 3.95
N LEU A 47 -17.98 4.97 2.91
CA LEU A 47 -17.19 3.75 2.77
C LEU A 47 -15.85 3.94 3.48
N VAL A 48 -15.46 2.94 4.27
CA VAL A 48 -14.13 2.86 4.90
C VAL A 48 -13.12 2.43 3.85
N LEU A 49 -12.10 3.25 3.65
CA LEU A 49 -10.92 2.95 2.85
C LEU A 49 -9.82 2.54 3.82
N ARG A 50 -9.20 1.38 3.59
CA ARG A 50 -8.08 0.93 4.43
C ARG A 50 -6.77 1.23 3.72
N CYS A 51 -5.92 2.00 4.36
CA CYS A 51 -4.71 2.52 3.75
C CYS A 51 -3.49 2.17 4.59
N SER A 52 -2.32 2.24 3.96
CA SER A 52 -1.03 2.12 4.63
C SER A 52 -0.08 3.18 4.10
N LEU A 53 0.61 3.87 5.01
CA LEU A 53 1.68 4.81 4.71
C LEU A 53 3.02 4.15 5.05
N TYR A 54 3.85 3.97 4.03
CA TYR A 54 5.21 3.46 4.16
C TYR A 54 6.21 4.62 4.13
N LEU A 55 7.14 4.61 5.10
CA LEU A 55 8.08 5.69 5.34
C LEU A 55 9.50 5.14 5.56
N PRO A 56 10.52 5.74 4.94
CA PRO A 56 11.90 5.49 5.34
C PRO A 56 12.15 6.17 6.70
N VAL A 57 12.69 5.43 7.66
CA VAL A 57 13.14 5.99 8.93
C VAL A 57 14.42 6.78 8.68
N MET A 58 14.30 8.10 8.70
CA MET A 58 15.46 8.98 8.57
C MET A 58 16.35 8.89 9.81
N LYS A 59 17.67 8.86 9.60
CA LYS A 59 18.64 8.95 10.69
C LYS A 59 18.47 10.30 11.40
N GLU A 60 18.59 10.33 12.73
CA GLU A 60 18.44 11.55 13.54
C GLU A 60 19.38 12.69 13.12
N THR A 61 20.47 12.36 12.43
CA THR A 61 21.42 13.33 11.86
C THR A 61 20.90 14.07 10.62
N MET A 62 19.85 13.57 9.97
CA MET A 62 19.21 14.24 8.84
C MET A 62 18.11 15.17 9.34
N LYS A 63 18.37 16.47 9.35
CA LYS A 63 17.30 17.46 9.55
C LYS A 63 16.36 17.41 8.35
N VAL A 64 15.14 16.92 8.58
CA VAL A 64 14.05 17.01 7.61
C VAL A 64 13.59 18.46 7.56
N THR A 65 14.16 19.23 6.65
CA THR A 65 13.74 20.62 6.43
C THR A 65 12.53 20.70 5.51
N GLN A 66 12.18 19.61 4.83
CA GLN A 66 11.13 19.53 3.80
C GLN A 66 10.44 18.15 3.87
N PRO A 67 9.12 18.07 3.63
CA PRO A 67 8.41 16.79 3.59
C PRO A 67 8.93 15.89 2.45
N LEU A 68 8.91 14.58 2.67
CA LEU A 68 9.29 13.60 1.64
C LEU A 68 8.28 13.61 0.49
N PRO A 69 8.73 13.42 -0.77
CA PRO A 69 7.81 13.13 -1.87
C PRO A 69 7.05 11.84 -1.56
N CYS A 70 5.78 11.79 -1.97
CA CYS A 70 4.88 10.67 -1.69
C CYS A 70 4.26 10.17 -2.99
N VAL A 71 4.36 8.86 -3.21
CA VAL A 71 3.65 8.14 -4.28
C VAL A 71 2.37 7.55 -3.71
N VAL A 72 1.23 7.84 -4.33
CA VAL A 72 -0.04 7.17 -4.01
C VAL A 72 -0.20 5.96 -4.94
N TYR A 73 -0.12 4.76 -4.39
CA TYR A 73 -0.35 3.52 -5.12
C TYR A 73 -1.82 3.12 -5.07
N LEU A 74 -2.39 2.90 -6.25
CA LEU A 74 -3.75 2.41 -6.44
C LEU A 74 -3.67 1.04 -7.10
N HIS A 75 -4.28 0.03 -6.47
CA HIS A 75 -4.24 -1.33 -7.00
C HIS A 75 -5.13 -1.49 -8.24
N GLY A 76 -4.86 -2.53 -9.02
CA GLY A 76 -5.66 -2.93 -10.17
C GLY A 76 -6.97 -3.62 -9.81
N ASN A 77 -7.72 -4.06 -10.82
CA ASN A 77 -8.96 -4.80 -10.61
C ASN A 77 -8.71 -6.08 -9.78
N SER A 78 -9.58 -6.36 -8.80
CA SER A 78 -9.43 -7.44 -7.82
C SER A 78 -8.17 -7.43 -6.94
N GLY A 79 -7.39 -6.35 -7.02
CA GLY A 79 -6.22 -6.16 -6.18
C GLY A 79 -6.54 -5.68 -4.78
N SER A 80 -5.48 -5.48 -4.02
CA SER A 80 -5.50 -4.80 -2.72
C SER A 80 -4.16 -4.11 -2.48
N ARG A 81 -4.01 -3.41 -1.35
CA ARG A 81 -2.78 -2.72 -1.00
C ARG A 81 -1.56 -3.64 -0.85
N ILE A 82 -1.74 -4.95 -0.73
CA ILE A 82 -0.64 -5.93 -0.74
C ILE A 82 0.08 -5.97 -2.10
N ASP A 83 -0.60 -5.60 -3.19
CA ASP A 83 0.01 -5.57 -4.52
C ASP A 83 1.07 -4.46 -4.66
N ALA A 84 1.11 -3.54 -3.69
CA ALA A 84 2.15 -2.52 -3.61
C ALA A 84 3.50 -3.07 -3.13
N ASP A 85 3.54 -4.25 -2.51
CA ASP A 85 4.78 -4.85 -2.00
C ASP A 85 5.84 -5.00 -3.11
N ASP A 86 5.40 -5.19 -4.36
CA ASP A 86 6.28 -5.28 -5.54
C ASP A 86 7.10 -3.99 -5.80
N VAL A 87 6.64 -2.84 -5.31
CA VAL A 87 7.23 -1.53 -5.64
C VAL A 87 7.62 -0.69 -4.42
N VAL A 88 6.99 -0.91 -3.26
CA VAL A 88 7.19 -0.08 -2.05
C VAL A 88 8.66 0.03 -1.67
N ASP A 89 9.36 -1.10 -1.59
CA ASP A 89 10.77 -1.16 -1.22
C ASP A 89 11.69 -0.34 -2.14
N SER A 90 11.37 -0.31 -3.44
CA SER A 90 12.15 0.45 -4.41
C SER A 90 12.03 1.96 -4.18
N PHE A 91 10.85 2.45 -3.81
CA PHE A 91 10.63 3.86 -3.49
C PHE A 91 11.23 4.25 -2.14
N LEU A 92 11.12 3.39 -1.13
CA LEU A 92 11.63 3.69 0.22
C LEU A 92 13.15 3.83 0.24
N VAL A 93 13.88 3.02 -0.54
CA VAL A 93 15.34 3.13 -0.67
C VAL A 93 15.74 4.49 -1.27
N GLU A 94 14.93 5.06 -2.15
CA GLU A 94 15.13 6.38 -2.77
C GLU A 94 14.58 7.55 -1.93
N GLN A 95 14.23 7.31 -0.65
CA GLN A 95 13.64 8.31 0.24
C GLN A 95 12.28 8.86 -0.22
N ILE A 96 11.50 8.05 -0.93
CA ILE A 96 10.14 8.38 -1.38
C ILE A 96 9.14 7.58 -0.53
N SER A 97 8.18 8.26 0.10
CA SER A 97 7.13 7.59 0.86
C SER A 97 6.07 7.01 -0.08
N VAL A 98 5.39 5.95 0.36
CA VAL A 98 4.34 5.29 -0.44
C VAL A 98 3.06 5.19 0.36
N PHE A 99 1.97 5.71 -0.18
CA PHE A 99 0.64 5.60 0.38
C PHE A 99 -0.20 4.65 -0.46
N THR A 100 -0.58 3.52 0.12
CA THR A 100 -1.33 2.44 -0.56
C THR A 100 -2.78 2.45 -0.08
N VAL A 101 -3.73 2.17 -0.97
CA VAL A 101 -5.17 2.30 -0.67
C VAL A 101 -5.92 1.04 -1.08
N ASP A 102 -6.72 0.48 -0.18
CA ASP A 102 -7.89 -0.32 -0.53
C ASP A 102 -9.10 0.60 -0.73
N PHE A 103 -9.65 0.60 -1.93
CA PHE A 103 -10.92 1.25 -2.23
C PHE A 103 -12.11 0.69 -1.44
N GLY A 104 -13.22 1.43 -1.44
CA GLY A 104 -14.44 0.99 -0.77
C GLY A 104 -14.97 -0.31 -1.37
N GLY A 105 -15.04 -1.36 -0.55
CA GLY A 105 -15.54 -2.67 -0.98
C GLY A 105 -14.49 -3.56 -1.66
N CYS A 106 -13.20 -3.25 -1.53
CA CYS A 106 -12.11 -4.17 -1.83
C CYS A 106 -11.21 -4.39 -0.61
N GLY A 107 -10.27 -5.33 -0.75
CA GLY A 107 -9.56 -5.94 0.37
C GLY A 107 -10.44 -6.97 1.08
#